data_AF-A0A6P2A138-F1
#
_entry.id   AF-A0A6P2A138-F1
#
_cell.length_a   1.000
_cell.length_b   1.000
_cell.length_c   1.000
_cell.angle_alpha   90.00
_cell.angle_beta   90.00
_cell.angle_gamma   90.00
#
_symmetry.space_group_name_H-M   'P 1'
#
loop_
_entity.id
_entity.type
_entity.pdbx_description
1 polymer ?
#
loop_
_entity_poly.entity_id
_entity_poly.type
_entity_poly.pdbx_seq_one_letter_code
_entity_poly.pdbx_strand_id
1 'polypeptide(L)'
;MMSPSVDHCPVPTDQQPLNEYEELKTSWLFCDCILNWQEYITKMLWIWSLSWLVAGPVAAASFPPHKQLAHFILCGAAAASLGVILVLLRLFLGWLYVRDRLYNTTVFYEESGWYDGQTWTKPQEVIMRDRLIVSYEIKPILQRLKFTSAGLAGMFLIGTIVWQLS
;
A
#
# COMPACT_ATOMS: atom_id res chain seq x y z
N MET A 1 25.05 -29.54 9.48
CA MET A 1 25.25 -28.11 9.14
C MET A 1 24.67 -27.31 10.30
N MET A 2 25.51 -26.52 10.98
CA MET A 2 25.15 -25.76 12.18
C MET A 2 24.05 -24.75 11.86
N SER A 3 22.89 -24.88 12.49
CA SER A 3 21.93 -23.79 12.64
C SER A 3 22.56 -22.73 13.54
N PRO A 4 22.63 -21.44 13.14
CA PRO A 4 22.95 -20.40 14.11
C PRO A 4 21.78 -20.38 15.09
N SER A 5 22.07 -20.67 16.35
CA SER A 5 21.13 -20.47 17.45
C SER A 5 20.78 -18.98 17.47
N VAL A 6 19.67 -18.63 16.82
CA VAL A 6 18.94 -17.41 17.16
C VAL A 6 18.56 -17.62 18.62
N ASP A 7 19.28 -16.96 19.51
CA ASP A 7 18.93 -16.86 20.92
C ASP A 7 17.41 -16.71 21.03
N HIS A 8 16.81 -17.53 21.88
CA HIS A 8 15.37 -17.70 22.04
C HIS A 8 14.67 -16.33 22.04
N CYS A 9 14.07 -15.94 20.90
CA CYS A 9 13.36 -14.68 20.78
C CYS A 9 12.14 -14.73 21.70
N PRO A 10 12.05 -13.89 22.74
CA PRO A 10 10.95 -13.97 23.70
C PRO A 10 9.65 -13.38 23.14
N VAL A 11 9.74 -12.64 22.02
CA VAL A 11 8.59 -12.02 21.36
C VAL A 11 7.68 -13.11 20.77
N PRO A 12 6.39 -13.16 21.13
CA PRO A 12 5.42 -14.07 20.52
C PRO A 12 5.42 -13.95 18.99
N THR A 13 5.21 -15.07 18.30
CA THR A 13 5.33 -15.16 16.83
C THR A 13 4.55 -14.07 16.11
N ASP A 14 3.32 -13.79 16.54
CA ASP A 14 2.41 -12.90 15.83
C ASP A 14 2.79 -11.41 16.01
N GLN A 15 3.64 -11.12 17.00
CA GLN A 15 4.17 -9.78 17.29
C GLN A 15 5.57 -9.57 16.71
N GLN A 16 6.13 -10.57 16.02
CA GLN A 16 7.45 -10.45 15.41
C GLN A 16 7.35 -9.67 14.09
N PRO A 17 8.16 -8.62 13.88
CA PRO A 17 8.14 -7.82 12.66
C PRO A 17 8.31 -8.61 11.35
N LEU A 18 9.03 -9.74 11.39
CA LEU A 18 9.19 -10.61 10.22
C LEU A 18 7.89 -11.35 9.88
N ASN A 19 7.15 -11.81 10.89
CA ASN A 19 5.90 -12.53 10.64
C ASN A 19 4.81 -11.54 10.20
N GLU A 20 4.74 -10.36 10.81
CA GLU A 20 3.88 -9.26 10.33
C GLU A 20 4.17 -8.92 8.85
N TYR A 21 5.44 -8.95 8.44
CA TYR A 21 5.83 -8.78 7.04
C TYR A 21 5.30 -9.88 6.13
N GLU A 22 5.53 -11.15 6.45
CA GLU A 22 5.10 -12.28 5.62
C GLU A 22 3.57 -12.39 5.55
N GLU A 23 2.87 -12.10 6.64
CA GLU A 23 1.41 -12.01 6.66
C GLU A 23 0.91 -10.89 5.75
N LEU A 24 1.49 -9.68 5.85
CA LEU A 24 1.11 -8.58 4.98
C LEU A 24 1.39 -8.92 3.52
N LYS A 25 2.55 -9.50 3.22
CA LYS A 25 3.00 -9.90 1.87
C LYS A 25 2.03 -10.86 1.20
N THR A 26 1.43 -11.77 1.95
CA THR A 26 0.49 -12.78 1.45
C THR A 26 -0.97 -12.32 1.48
N SER A 27 -1.28 -11.28 2.25
CA SER A 27 -2.63 -10.75 2.37
C SER A 27 -3.18 -10.21 1.03
N TRP A 28 -4.51 -10.33 0.88
CA TRP A 28 -5.23 -9.80 -0.26
C TRP A 28 -4.93 -8.30 -0.42
N LEU A 29 -4.83 -7.83 -1.68
CA LEU A 29 -4.50 -6.46 -2.08
C LEU A 29 -3.00 -6.11 -1.93
N PHE A 30 -2.33 -6.55 -0.86
CA PHE A 30 -0.89 -6.30 -0.67
C PHE A 30 0.00 -7.17 -1.56
N CYS A 31 -0.39 -8.43 -1.78
CA CYS A 31 0.32 -9.34 -2.67
C CYS A 31 0.40 -8.82 -4.12
N ASP A 32 -0.60 -8.04 -4.57
CA ASP A 32 -0.63 -7.43 -5.90
C ASP A 32 0.52 -6.43 -6.13
N CYS A 33 1.10 -5.88 -5.05
CA CYS A 33 2.25 -4.97 -5.14
C CYS A 33 3.54 -5.64 -5.60
N ILE A 34 3.63 -6.97 -5.47
CA ILE A 34 4.81 -7.79 -5.76
C ILE A 34 4.78 -8.31 -7.20
N LEU A 35 3.59 -8.30 -7.81
CA LEU A 35 3.38 -8.74 -9.19
C LEU A 35 4.20 -7.94 -10.21
N ASN A 36 4.20 -8.43 -11.45
CA ASN A 36 4.81 -7.70 -12.55
C ASN A 36 4.06 -6.37 -12.81
N TRP A 37 4.75 -5.40 -13.40
CA TRP A 37 4.20 -4.06 -13.63
C TRP A 37 2.86 -4.07 -14.38
N GLN A 38 2.70 -4.95 -15.37
CA GLN A 38 1.46 -5.09 -16.16
C GLN A 38 0.28 -5.60 -15.32
N GLU A 39 0.51 -6.62 -14.50
CA GLU A 39 -0.52 -7.20 -13.64
C GLU A 39 -0.96 -6.20 -12.57
N TYR A 40 0.01 -5.51 -11.94
CA TYR A 40 -0.24 -4.45 -10.98
C TYR A 40 -1.11 -3.32 -11.58
N ILE A 41 -0.77 -2.81 -12.76
CA ILE A 41 -1.59 -1.79 -13.44
C ILE A 41 -2.98 -2.32 -13.75
N THR A 42 -3.08 -3.57 -14.21
CA THR A 42 -4.37 -4.20 -14.52
C THR A 42 -5.27 -4.23 -13.28
N LYS A 43 -4.73 -4.54 -12.10
CA LYS A 43 -5.46 -4.50 -10.83
C LYS A 43 -5.94 -3.08 -10.49
N MET A 44 -5.08 -2.08 -10.64
CA MET A 44 -5.46 -0.68 -10.41
C MET A 44 -6.56 -0.21 -11.36
N LEU A 45 -6.51 -0.61 -12.63
CA LEU A 45 -7.55 -0.33 -13.62
C LEU A 45 -8.86 -1.04 -13.31
N TRP A 46 -8.81 -2.29 -12.80
CA TRP A 46 -10.02 -2.98 -12.33
C TRP A 46 -10.68 -2.23 -11.17
N ILE A 47 -9.90 -1.77 -10.19
CA ILE A 47 -10.41 -0.99 -9.05
C ILE A 47 -11.02 0.33 -9.53
N TRP A 48 -10.33 1.01 -10.46
CA TRP A 48 -10.83 2.24 -11.07
C TRP A 48 -12.14 1.99 -11.83
N SER A 49 -12.21 0.92 -12.62
CA SER A 49 -13.41 0.54 -13.39
C SER A 49 -14.58 0.17 -12.49
N LEU A 50 -14.32 -0.51 -11.37
CA LEU A 50 -15.36 -0.79 -10.39
C LEU A 50 -15.86 0.49 -9.71
N SER A 51 -14.97 1.44 -9.46
CA SER A 51 -15.32 2.75 -8.86
C SER A 51 -16.25 3.58 -9.76
N TRP A 52 -16.25 3.34 -11.08
CA TRP A 52 -17.20 3.96 -12.02
C TRP A 52 -18.66 3.59 -11.77
N LEU A 53 -18.95 2.45 -11.14
CA LEU A 53 -20.32 2.09 -10.78
C LEU A 53 -20.98 3.11 -9.85
N VAL A 54 -20.17 3.78 -9.01
CA VAL A 54 -20.61 4.84 -8.11
C VAL A 54 -20.36 6.21 -8.74
N ALA A 55 -19.17 6.44 -9.29
CA ALA A 55 -18.77 7.73 -9.83
C ALA A 55 -19.60 8.15 -11.07
N GLY A 56 -20.00 7.19 -11.90
CA GLY A 56 -20.79 7.44 -13.11
C GLY A 56 -22.15 8.09 -12.82
N PRO A 57 -23.02 7.46 -12.01
CA PRO A 57 -24.30 8.07 -11.62
C PRO A 57 -24.14 9.44 -10.96
N VAL A 58 -23.14 9.60 -10.09
CA VAL A 58 -22.83 10.87 -9.42
C VAL A 58 -22.44 11.96 -10.43
N ALA A 59 -21.58 11.62 -11.39
CA ALA A 59 -21.17 12.55 -12.44
C ALA A 59 -22.33 12.87 -13.40
N ALA A 60 -23.18 11.89 -13.73
CA ALA A 60 -24.33 12.09 -14.62
C ALA A 60 -25.39 13.02 -14.03
N ALA A 61 -25.54 13.03 -12.70
CA ALA A 61 -26.43 13.94 -12.00
C ALA A 61 -25.96 15.41 -12.12
N SER A 62 -24.65 15.63 -12.13
CA SER A 62 -24.05 16.98 -12.28
C SER A 62 -23.94 17.41 -13.74
N PHE A 63 -23.52 16.49 -14.62
CA PHE A 63 -23.22 16.72 -16.03
C PHE A 63 -24.00 15.72 -16.88
N PRO A 64 -25.16 16.12 -17.45
CA PRO A 64 -25.97 15.23 -18.25
C PRO A 64 -25.19 14.73 -19.49
N PRO A 65 -25.02 13.40 -19.69
CA PRO A 65 -24.13 12.84 -20.72
C PRO A 65 -24.50 13.27 -22.15
N HIS A 66 -25.78 13.53 -22.38
CA HIS A 66 -26.31 13.93 -23.69
C HIS A 66 -26.02 15.39 -24.07
N LYS A 67 -25.63 16.25 -23.11
CA LYS A 67 -25.31 17.67 -23.36
C LYS A 67 -23.83 17.96 -23.16
N GLN A 68 -23.22 17.36 -22.14
CA GLN A 68 -21.88 17.72 -21.68
C GLN A 68 -21.03 16.46 -21.48
N LEU A 69 -20.84 15.69 -22.56
CA LEU A 69 -20.15 14.40 -22.53
C LEU A 69 -18.69 14.53 -22.01
N ALA A 70 -17.96 15.55 -22.43
CA ALA A 70 -16.57 15.76 -22.01
C ALA A 70 -16.48 15.99 -20.48
N HIS A 71 -17.34 16.87 -19.95
CA HIS A 71 -17.38 17.17 -18.52
C HIS A 71 -17.86 15.97 -17.70
N PHE A 72 -18.84 15.21 -18.22
CA PHE A 72 -19.28 13.96 -17.61
C PHE A 72 -18.13 12.95 -17.47
N ILE A 73 -17.38 12.71 -18.55
CA ILE A 73 -16.27 11.76 -18.55
C ILE A 73 -15.15 12.23 -17.61
N LEU A 74 -14.77 13.50 -17.66
CA LEU A 74 -13.70 14.04 -16.81
C LEU A 74 -14.08 14.02 -15.33
N CYS A 75 -15.30 14.45 -14.98
CA CYS A 75 -15.80 14.43 -13.61
C CYS A 75 -15.93 12.99 -13.09
N GLY A 76 -16.50 12.09 -13.90
CA GLY A 76 -16.61 10.67 -13.56
C GLY A 76 -15.26 10.00 -13.37
N ALA A 77 -14.28 10.28 -14.25
CA ALA A 77 -12.92 9.77 -14.14
C ALA A 77 -12.24 10.28 -12.87
N ALA A 78 -12.37 11.58 -12.56
CA ALA A 78 -11.84 12.18 -11.35
C ALA A 78 -12.45 11.58 -10.08
N ALA A 79 -13.77 11.36 -10.06
CA ALA A 79 -14.46 10.74 -8.95
C ALA A 79 -14.12 9.24 -8.80
N ALA A 80 -14.02 8.49 -9.90
CA ALA A 80 -13.61 7.08 -9.87
C ALA A 80 -12.17 6.89 -9.36
N SER A 81 -11.29 7.86 -9.62
CA SER A 81 -9.92 7.86 -9.09
C SER A 81 -9.85 7.91 -7.57
N LEU A 82 -10.90 8.34 -6.86
CA LEU A 82 -10.93 8.29 -5.39
C LEU A 82 -10.78 6.86 -4.86
N GLY A 83 -11.39 5.87 -5.51
CA GLY A 83 -11.24 4.47 -5.12
C GLY A 83 -9.79 3.99 -5.21
N VAL A 84 -9.10 4.38 -6.29
CA VAL A 84 -7.67 4.09 -6.48
C VAL A 84 -6.81 4.80 -5.43
N ILE A 85 -7.11 6.07 -5.11
CA ILE A 85 -6.39 6.83 -4.08
C ILE A 85 -6.48 6.15 -2.71
N LEU A 86 -7.68 5.71 -2.33
CA LEU A 86 -7.89 5.03 -1.04
C LEU A 86 -7.11 3.72 -0.95
N VAL A 87 -7.09 2.94 -2.04
CA VAL A 87 -6.30 1.70 -2.13
C VAL A 87 -4.80 1.98 -2.05
N LEU A 88 -4.30 2.97 -2.81
CA LEU A 88 -2.90 3.36 -2.76
C LEU A 88 -2.49 3.84 -1.36
N LEU A 89 -3.34 4.61 -0.68
CA LEU A 89 -3.09 5.05 0.68
C LEU A 89 -3.02 3.86 1.66
N ARG A 90 -3.96 2.92 1.56
CA ARG A 90 -3.98 1.70 2.39
C ARG A 90 -2.71 0.88 2.21
N LEU A 91 -2.30 0.67 0.95
CA LEU A 91 -1.07 -0.04 0.60
C LEU A 91 0.16 0.66 1.15
N PHE A 92 0.25 1.97 0.91
CA PHE A 92 1.39 2.77 1.31
C PHE A 92 1.57 2.73 2.83
N LEU A 93 0.49 2.93 3.59
CA LEU A 93 0.53 2.89 5.06
C LEU A 93 0.90 1.50 5.59
N GLY A 94 0.35 0.42 5.03
CA GLY A 94 0.69 -0.95 5.47
C GLY A 94 2.16 -1.29 5.24
N TRP A 95 2.69 -0.98 4.05
CA TRP A 95 4.11 -1.20 3.76
C TRP A 95 5.04 -0.30 4.56
N LEU A 96 4.65 0.96 4.83
CA LEU A 96 5.40 1.85 5.72
C LEU A 96 5.45 1.32 7.15
N TYR A 97 4.32 0.85 7.67
CA TYR A 97 4.23 0.30 9.02
C TYR A 97 5.20 -0.87 9.23
N VAL A 98 5.16 -1.88 8.34
CA VAL A 98 6.05 -3.05 8.44
C VAL A 98 7.51 -2.66 8.23
N ARG A 99 7.79 -1.74 7.29
CA ARG A 99 9.15 -1.20 7.10
C ARG A 99 9.69 -0.64 8.41
N ASP A 100 8.90 0.16 9.11
CA ASP A 100 9.32 0.83 10.35
C ASP A 100 9.50 -0.21 11.48
N ARG A 101 8.62 -1.21 11.59
CA ARG A 101 8.77 -2.35 12.52
C ARG A 101 10.05 -3.15 12.27
N LEU A 102 10.41 -3.39 11.02
CA LEU A 102 11.66 -4.07 10.64
C LEU A 102 12.89 -3.18 10.92
N TYR A 103 12.81 -1.88 10.65
CA TYR A 103 13.93 -0.95 10.84
C TYR A 103 14.23 -0.65 12.30
N ASN A 104 13.21 -0.67 13.17
CA ASN A 104 13.37 -0.46 14.60
C ASN A 104 14.26 -1.54 15.22
N THR A 105 15.19 -1.11 16.08
CA THR A 105 16.14 -1.99 16.78
C THR A 105 15.52 -2.64 18.02
N THR A 106 14.39 -2.13 18.48
CA THR A 106 13.63 -2.66 19.62
C THR A 106 12.22 -3.04 19.21
N VAL A 107 11.68 -4.06 19.87
CA VAL A 107 10.31 -4.53 19.68
C VAL A 107 9.63 -4.56 21.04
N PHE A 108 8.54 -3.81 21.16
CA PHE A 108 7.63 -3.94 22.29
C PHE A 108 6.70 -5.13 22.07
N TYR A 109 6.50 -5.94 23.10
CA TYR A 109 5.66 -7.14 23.03
C TYR A 109 4.98 -7.45 24.38
N GLU A 110 3.89 -8.22 24.33
CA GLU A 110 3.07 -8.65 25.47
C GLU A 110 3.01 -10.19 25.49
N GLU A 111 3.23 -10.83 26.65
CA GLU A 111 3.33 -12.31 26.75
C GLU A 111 2.00 -12.96 27.15
N SER A 112 1.28 -12.38 28.11
CA SER A 112 0.14 -13.05 28.78
C SER A 112 -0.94 -12.11 29.34
N GLY A 113 -0.80 -10.78 29.29
CA GLY A 113 -1.89 -9.83 29.56
C GLY A 113 -1.51 -8.37 29.79
N TRP A 114 -2.52 -7.52 30.04
CA TRP A 114 -2.51 -6.03 29.93
C TRP A 114 -1.40 -5.26 30.68
N TYR A 115 -0.62 -5.91 31.54
CA TYR A 115 0.42 -5.32 32.38
C TYR A 115 1.81 -5.97 32.26
N ASP A 116 2.03 -6.88 31.31
CA ASP A 116 3.33 -7.58 31.14
C ASP A 116 4.13 -7.14 29.91
N GLY A 117 3.83 -5.95 29.38
CA GLY A 117 4.53 -5.36 28.25
C GLY A 117 6.04 -5.24 28.49
N GLN A 118 6.83 -5.87 27.63
CA GLN A 118 8.29 -5.87 27.66
C GLN A 118 8.86 -5.32 26.36
N THR A 119 10.11 -4.85 26.42
CA THR A 119 10.83 -4.40 25.22
C THR A 119 12.05 -5.28 25.01
N TRP A 120 12.12 -5.92 23.85
CA TRP A 120 13.24 -6.73 23.43
C TRP A 120 14.12 -5.96 22.44
N THR A 121 15.45 -5.99 22.64
CA THR A 121 16.41 -5.40 21.71
C THR A 121 16.89 -6.48 20.75
N LYS A 122 16.73 -6.23 19.44
CA LYS A 122 17.12 -7.17 18.39
C LYS A 122 18.65 -7.38 18.39
N PRO A 123 19.14 -8.64 18.29
CA PRO A 123 20.56 -8.90 18.07
C PRO A 123 20.98 -8.43 16.67
N GLN A 124 22.28 -8.26 16.46
CA GLN A 124 22.81 -7.66 15.22
C GLN A 124 22.45 -8.47 13.97
N GLU A 125 22.40 -9.80 14.08
CA GLU A 125 22.05 -10.71 13.00
C GLU A 125 20.60 -10.47 12.51
N VAL A 126 19.66 -10.25 13.43
CA VAL A 126 18.26 -9.96 13.13
C VAL A 126 18.14 -8.57 12.48
N ILE A 127 18.84 -7.57 13.01
CA ILE A 127 18.86 -6.22 12.44
C ILE A 127 19.39 -6.24 11.00
N MET A 128 20.48 -6.98 10.75
CA MET A 128 21.07 -7.10 9.41
C MET A 128 20.09 -7.75 8.43
N ARG A 129 19.46 -8.86 8.82
CA ARG A 129 18.41 -9.52 8.02
C ARG A 129 17.26 -8.58 7.70
N ASP A 130 16.70 -7.92 8.71
CA ASP A 130 15.55 -7.02 8.56
C ASP A 130 15.89 -5.85 7.61
N ARG A 131 17.10 -5.29 7.70
CA ARG A 131 17.58 -4.23 6.79
C ARG A 131 17.73 -4.69 5.34
N LEU A 132 18.12 -5.95 5.10
CA LEU A 132 18.18 -6.53 3.75
C LEU A 132 16.77 -6.64 3.17
N ILE A 133 15.80 -7.16 3.93
CA ILE A 133 14.39 -7.24 3.51
C ILE A 133 13.84 -5.86 3.17
N VAL A 134 14.07 -4.88 4.05
CA VAL A 134 13.62 -3.49 3.80
C VAL A 134 14.23 -2.92 2.51
N SER A 135 15.52 -3.15 2.29
CA SER A 135 16.25 -2.56 1.16
C SER A 135 15.89 -3.20 -0.18
N TYR A 136 15.76 -4.52 -0.22
CA TYR A 136 15.58 -5.29 -1.46
C TYR A 136 14.14 -5.64 -1.78
N GLU A 137 13.27 -5.81 -0.78
CA GLU A 137 11.86 -6.18 -1.00
C GLU A 137 10.92 -4.99 -0.82
N ILE A 138 10.98 -4.29 0.32
CA ILE A 138 9.96 -3.27 0.65
C ILE A 138 10.22 -1.93 -0.07
N LYS A 139 11.47 -1.50 -0.18
CA LYS A 139 11.79 -0.20 -0.81
C LYS A 139 11.35 -0.11 -2.28
N PRO A 140 11.55 -1.13 -3.14
CA PRO A 140 10.99 -1.13 -4.50
C PRO A 140 9.46 -1.03 -4.54
N ILE A 141 8.77 -1.71 -3.62
CA ILE A 141 7.30 -1.63 -3.50
C ILE A 141 6.86 -0.20 -3.16
N LEU A 142 7.46 0.43 -2.16
CA LEU A 142 7.16 1.81 -1.80
C LEU A 142 7.47 2.80 -2.93
N GLN A 143 8.55 2.57 -3.69
CA GLN A 143 8.88 3.38 -4.86
C GLN A 143 7.81 3.24 -5.95
N ARG A 144 7.36 2.01 -6.24
CA ARG A 144 6.27 1.75 -7.19
C ARG A 144 5.00 2.51 -6.80
N LEU A 145 4.59 2.43 -5.53
CA LEU A 145 3.41 3.15 -5.03
C LEU A 145 3.55 4.68 -5.16
N LYS A 146 4.74 5.22 -4.89
CA LYS A 146 5.04 6.65 -5.12
C LYS A 146 4.94 7.03 -6.58
N PHE A 147 5.48 6.21 -7.48
CA PHE A 147 5.37 6.46 -8.93
C PHE A 147 3.92 6.40 -9.41
N THR A 148 3.13 5.43 -8.95
CA THR A 148 1.69 5.37 -9.29
C THR A 148 0.95 6.60 -8.77
N SER A 149 1.24 7.02 -7.54
CA SER A 149 0.63 8.23 -6.95
C SER A 149 1.00 9.49 -7.73
N ALA A 150 2.27 9.63 -8.14
CA ALA A 150 2.74 10.74 -8.96
C ALA A 150 2.10 10.73 -10.36
N GLY A 151 1.99 9.56 -10.99
CA GLY A 151 1.29 9.40 -12.27
C GLY A 151 -0.17 9.82 -12.18
N LEU A 152 -0.86 9.40 -11.12
CA LEU A 152 -2.25 9.78 -10.87
C LEU A 152 -2.39 11.30 -10.67
N ALA A 153 -1.50 11.91 -9.88
CA ALA A 153 -1.47 13.37 -9.72
C ALA A 153 -1.25 14.11 -11.05
N GLY A 154 -0.35 13.59 -11.91
CA GLY A 154 -0.15 14.09 -13.27
C GLY A 154 -1.40 14.00 -14.13
N MET A 155 -2.14 12.88 -14.05
CA MET A 155 -3.42 12.72 -14.75
C MET A 155 -4.47 13.73 -14.28
N PHE A 156 -4.54 14.03 -12.98
CA PHE A 156 -5.44 15.07 -12.47
C PHE A 156 -5.09 16.45 -13.03
N LEU A 157 -3.80 16.81 -13.06
CA LEU A 157 -3.36 18.09 -13.63
C LEU A 157 -3.75 18.19 -15.12
N ILE A 158 -3.49 17.14 -15.90
CA ILE A 158 -3.89 17.09 -17.31
C ILE A 158 -5.42 17.21 -17.43
N GLY A 159 -6.17 16.48 -16.60
CA GLY A 159 -7.63 16.55 -16.56
C GLY A 159 -8.17 17.95 -16.29
N THR A 160 -7.55 18.70 -15.36
CA THR A 160 -7.94 20.09 -15.09
C THR A 160 -7.66 21.04 -16.25
N ILE A 161 -6.56 20.83 -16.99
CA ILE A 161 -6.25 21.62 -18.18
C ILE A 161 -7.27 21.33 -19.28
N VAL A 162 -7.56 20.05 -19.54
CA VAL A 162 -8.56 19.64 -20.54
C VAL A 162 -9.93 20.21 -20.18
N TRP A 163 -10.31 20.19 -18.90
CA TRP A 163 -11.57 20.77 -18.41
C TRP A 163 -11.70 22.26 -18.73
N GLN A 164 -10.62 23.04 -18.59
CA GLN A 164 -10.65 24.48 -18.89
C GLN A 164 -10.74 24.78 -20.39
N LEU A 165 -10.31 23.83 -21.23
CA LEU A 165 -10.29 23.98 -22.69
C LEU A 165 -11.56 23.43 -23.37
N SER A 166 -12.33 22.60 -22.68
CA SER A 166 -13.57 21.96 -23.17
C SER A 166 -14.80 22.78 -22.85
#